data_AF-A0A453SZC2-F1
#
_entry.id   AF-A0A453SZC2-F1
#
_cell.length_a   1.000
_cell.length_b   1.000
_cell.length_c   1.000
_cell.angle_alpha   90.00
_cell.angle_beta   90.00
_cell.angle_gamma   90.00
#
_symmetry.space_group_name_H-M   'P 1'
#
loop_
_entity.id
_entity.type
_entity.pdbx_description
1 polymer ?
#
loop_
_entity_poly.entity_id
_entity_poly.type
_entity_poly.pdbx_seq_one_letter_code
_entity_poly.pdbx_strand_id
1 'polypeptide(L)' 'MEIEKYRTRMLPTRQWGYVVVTTPNGVLDHEEAIRQNVGGQVLGYFH' A
#
# COMPACT_ATOMS: atom_id res chain seq x y z
N MET A 1 19.81 14.84 13.05
CA MET A 1 20.29 14.33 11.75
C MET A 1 20.84 12.92 11.95
N GLU A 2 19.96 11.94 12.16
CA GLU A 2 20.34 10.52 12.34
C GLU A 2 19.19 9.57 11.97
N ILE A 3 17.95 9.98 12.29
CA ILE A 3 16.72 9.22 11.99
C ILE A 3 16.47 9.08 10.47
N GLU A 4 16.75 10.11 9.68
CA GLU A 4 16.54 10.04 8.23
C GLU A 4 17.52 9.08 7.52
N LYS A 5 18.74 8.93 8.05
CA LYS A 5 19.73 7.99 7.50
C LYS A 5 19.33 6.54 7.73
N TYR A 6 18.69 6.22 8.86
CA TYR A 6 18.17 4.88 9.11
C TYR A 6 16.98 4.53 8.21
N ARG A 7 16.12 5.51 7.93
CA ARG A 7 14.93 5.32 7.10
C ARG A 7 15.26 4.95 5.65
N THR A 8 16.34 5.48 5.11
CA THR A 8 16.79 5.22 3.71
C THR A 8 17.63 3.95 3.59
N ARG A 9 18.27 3.49 4.69
CA ARG A 9 19.19 2.34 4.67
C ARG A 9 18.54 1.00 5.03
N MET A 10 17.47 1.02 5.83
CA MET A 10 16.74 -0.20 6.23
C MET A 10 15.52 -0.52 5.37
N LEU A 11 15.04 0.44 4.59
CA LEU A 11 13.93 0.26 3.66
C LEU A 11 14.45 0.60 2.26
N PRO A 12 15.12 -0.35 1.56
CA PRO A 12 15.47 -0.15 0.15
C PRO A 12 14.22 0.11 -0.71
N THR A 13 13.04 -0.14 -0.16
CA THR A 13 11.78 0.18 -0.82
C THR A 13 10.69 0.45 0.20
N ARG A 14 10.20 1.70 0.24
CA ARG A 14 8.88 2.02 0.80
C ARG A 14 7.76 1.63 -0.19
N GLN A 15 8.01 0.66 -1.08
CA GLN A 15 7.35 0.58 -2.38
C GLN A 15 6.98 -0.85 -2.84
N TRP A 16 7.28 -1.89 -2.07
CA TRP A 16 6.91 -3.26 -2.47
C TRP A 16 6.04 -3.90 -1.40
N GLY A 17 4.78 -4.10 -1.78
CA GLY A 17 3.66 -4.35 -0.89
C GLY A 17 2.35 -3.84 -1.51
N TYR A 18 1.80 -4.53 -2.49
CA TYR A 18 0.45 -4.20 -2.99
C TYR A 18 -0.58 -4.98 -2.16
N VAL A 19 -1.41 -4.25 -1.42
CA VAL A 19 -2.64 -4.81 -0.86
C VAL A 19 -3.74 -4.67 -1.89
N VAL A 20 -4.32 -5.80 -2.29
CA VAL A 20 -5.47 -5.83 -3.20
C VAL A 20 -6.74 -5.93 -2.36
N VAL A 21 -7.70 -5.05 -2.65
CA VAL A 21 -8.98 -4.92 -1.97
C VAL A 21 -10.12 -5.04 -2.98
N THR A 22 -11.12 -5.86 -2.66
CA THR A 22 -12.43 -5.77 -3.32
C THR A 22 -13.14 -4.54 -2.83
N THR A 23 -13.69 -3.74 -3.73
CA THR A 23 -14.52 -2.57 -3.43
C THR A 23 -15.82 -2.66 -4.26
N PRO A 24 -16.85 -1.85 -3.96
CA PRO A 24 -18.06 -1.79 -4.80
C PRO A 24 -17.78 -1.43 -6.26
N ASN A 25 -16.64 -0.79 -6.54
CA ASN A 25 -16.23 -0.37 -7.88
C ASN A 25 -15.37 -1.43 -8.60
N GLY A 26 -15.13 -2.58 -7.97
CA GLY A 26 -14.26 -3.65 -8.47
C GLY A 26 -13.04 -3.89 -7.59
N VAL A 27 -12.08 -4.64 -8.14
CA VAL A 27 -10.83 -4.99 -7.45
C VAL A 27 -9.82 -3.86 -7.65
N LEU A 28 -9.37 -3.26 -6.56
CA LEU A 28 -8.44 -2.13 -6.54
C LEU A 28 -7.21 -2.48 -5.70
N ASP A 29 -6.09 -1.80 -5.94
CA ASP A 29 -5.03 -1.73 -4.93
C ASP A 29 -5.39 -0.70 -3.85
N HIS A 30 -4.70 -0.79 -2.72
CA HIS A 30 -4.92 0.10 -1.58
C HIS A 30 -4.69 1.60 -1.88
N GLU A 31 -3.80 1.97 -2.81
CA GLU A 31 -3.58 3.38 -3.15
C GLU A 31 -4.77 3.94 -3.93
N GLU A 32 -5.29 3.17 -4.88
CA GLU A 32 -6.48 3.52 -5.66
C GLU A 32 -7.72 3.58 -4.76
N ALA A 33 -7.89 2.63 -3.85
CA ALA A 33 -8.99 2.63 -2.88
C ALA A 33 -8.96 3.87 -1.97
N ILE A 34 -7.77 4.27 -1.49
CA ILE A 34 -7.57 5.49 -0.71
C ILE A 34 -7.87 6.73 -1.55
N ARG A 35 -7.40 6.79 -2.80
CA ARG A 35 -7.62 7.92 -3.70
C ARG A 35 -9.10 8.13 -4.02
N GLN A 36 -9.84 7.05 -4.20
CA GLN A 36 -11.28 7.07 -4.45
C GLN A 36 -12.12 7.19 -3.18
N ASN A 37 -11.48 7.15 -1.99
CA ASN A 37 -12.15 7.13 -0.68
C ASN A 37 -13.22 6.01 -0.59
N VAL A 38 -12.88 4.83 -1.11
CA VAL A 38 -13.75 3.65 -1.09
C VAL A 38 -13.15 2.56 -0.20
N GLY A 39 -14.02 1.95 0.61
CA GLY A 39 -13.65 0.81 1.44
C GLY A 39 -13.98 -0.53 0.78
N GLY A 40 -13.59 -1.60 1.46
CA GLY A 40 -13.99 -2.96 1.08
C GLY A 40 -13.16 -4.04 1.78
N GLN A 41 -13.05 -5.22 1.18
CA GLN A 41 -12.44 -6.39 1.83
C GLN A 41 -11.10 -6.75 1.18
N VAL A 42 -10.09 -7.01 2.00
CA VAL A 42 -8.77 -7.43 1.53
C VAL A 42 -8.84 -8.81 0.87
N LEU A 43 -8.33 -8.91 -0.36
CA LEU A 43 -8.17 -10.17 -1.08
C LEU A 43 -6.82 -10.82 -0.80
N GLY A 44 -5.76 -10.02 -0.66
CA GLY A 44 -4.41 -10.53 -0.47
C GLY A 44 -3.35 -9.44 -0.57
N TYR A 45 -2.11 -9.84 -0.35
CA TYR A 45 -0.94 -8.98 -0.43
C TYR A 45 0.14 -9.60 -1.33
N PHE A 46 0.87 -8.76 -2.06
CA PHE A 46 2.03 -9.15 -2.87
C PHE A 46 3.25 -8.31 -2.45
N HIS A 47 4.43 -8.92 -2.35
CA HIS A 47 5.70 -8.26 -1.98
C HIS A 47 6.73 -8.33 -3.10
#